data_AF-A0A836WRC3-F1
#
_entry.id   AF-A0A836WRC3-F1
#
_cell.length_a   1.000
_cell.length_b   1.000
_cell.length_c   1.000
_cell.angle_alpha   90.00
_cell.angle_beta   90.00
_cell.angle_gamma   90.00
#
_symmetry.space_group_name_H-M   'P 1'
#
loop_
_entity.id
_entity.type
_entity.pdbx_description
1 polymer ?
#
loop_
_entity_poly.entity_id
_entity_poly.type
_entity_poly.pdbx_seq_one_letter_code
_entity_poly.pdbx_strand_id
1 'polypeptide(L)'
;MADIATTKLMENDKVVVWEMVLEPGESTGMHTHENSYIIQALEGAKMEAFDENGENRSEFEIPSGATYWVEVADGEIDLNGVRISATHDAKNIGDTRYREILVEIK
;
A
#
# COMPACT_ATOMS: atom_id res chain seq x y z
N MET A 1 -4.29 -14.44 -6.07
CA MET A 1 -3.53 -13.21 -5.74
C MET A 1 -4.55 -12.10 -5.65
N ALA A 2 -4.56 -11.33 -4.56
CA ALA A 2 -5.40 -10.14 -4.47
C ALA A 2 -4.84 -9.06 -5.43
N ASP A 3 -5.72 -8.16 -5.88
CA ASP A 3 -5.28 -6.97 -6.61
C ASP A 3 -4.48 -6.06 -5.65
N ILE A 4 -3.57 -5.25 -6.20
CA ILE A 4 -2.70 -4.34 -5.42
C ILE A 4 -3.52 -3.27 -4.66
N ALA A 5 -4.75 -2.99 -5.11
CA ALA A 5 -5.66 -2.03 -4.50
C ALA A 5 -7.13 -2.37 -4.85
N THR A 6 -8.08 -1.64 -4.25
CA THR A 6 -9.50 -2.00 -4.30
C THR A 6 -10.18 -1.76 -5.65
N THR A 7 -9.88 -0.65 -6.32
CA THR A 7 -10.56 -0.25 -7.57
C THR A 7 -9.55 0.30 -8.57
N LYS A 8 -9.52 -0.26 -9.79
CA LYS A 8 -8.75 0.32 -10.90
C LYS A 8 -9.50 1.52 -11.47
N LEU A 9 -8.90 2.70 -11.41
CA LEU A 9 -9.48 3.94 -11.92
C LEU A 9 -9.18 4.15 -13.40
N MET A 10 -7.93 3.92 -13.81
CA MET A 10 -7.51 3.97 -15.20
C MET A 10 -6.21 3.21 -15.43
N GLU A 11 -5.91 2.91 -16.69
CA GLU A 11 -4.68 2.24 -17.10
C GLU A 11 -4.27 2.72 -18.50
N ASN A 12 -2.96 2.92 -18.71
CA ASN A 12 -2.37 3.19 -20.02
C ASN A 12 -0.98 2.54 -20.14
N ASP A 13 -0.21 2.91 -21.16
CA ASP A 13 1.12 2.36 -21.43
C ASP A 13 2.23 2.83 -20.47
N LYS A 14 1.90 3.73 -19.52
CA LYS A 14 2.85 4.33 -18.58
C LYS A 14 2.53 4.00 -17.13
N VAL A 15 1.24 3.98 -16.78
CA VAL A 15 0.80 3.84 -15.40
C VAL A 15 -0.48 3.04 -15.27
N VAL A 16 -0.67 2.46 -14.10
CA VAL A 16 -1.97 2.02 -13.59
C VAL A 16 -2.32 2.91 -12.40
N VAL A 17 -3.53 3.46 -12.40
CA VAL A 17 -4.03 4.27 -11.27
C VAL A 17 -5.12 3.51 -10.55
N TRP A 18 -4.94 3.37 -9.25
CA TRP A 18 -5.85 2.66 -8.37
C TRP A 18 -6.36 3.56 -7.25
N GLU A 19 -7.53 3.21 -6.72
CA GLU A 19 -8.00 3.65 -5.42
C GLU A 19 -7.96 2.47 -4.44
N MET A 20 -7.46 2.72 -3.24
CA MET A 20 -7.54 1.79 -2.12
C MET A 20 -8.36 2.42 -1.00
N VAL A 21 -9.31 1.67 -0.47
CA VAL A 21 -10.10 2.03 0.71
C VAL A 21 -10.05 0.86 1.69
N LEU A 22 -9.71 1.14 2.95
CA LEU A 22 -9.76 0.15 4.03
C LEU A 22 -10.43 0.77 5.26
N GLU A 23 -11.55 0.22 5.67
CA GLU A 23 -12.17 0.54 6.96
C GLU A 23 -11.31 0.00 8.13
N PRO A 24 -11.49 0.51 9.36
CA PRO A 24 -10.82 -0.01 10.54
C PRO A 24 -10.94 -1.54 10.66
N GLY A 25 -9.81 -2.24 10.66
CA GLY A 25 -9.71 -3.68 10.74
C GLY A 25 -9.71 -4.43 9.41
N GLU A 26 -9.96 -3.77 8.28
CA GLU A 26 -9.86 -4.38 6.94
C GLU A 26 -8.40 -4.48 6.49
N SER A 27 -8.12 -5.45 5.61
CA SER A 27 -6.81 -5.65 5.01
C SER A 27 -6.90 -5.80 3.50
N THR A 28 -5.81 -5.50 2.80
CA THR A 28 -5.70 -5.68 1.34
C THR A 28 -5.79 -7.16 0.95
N GLY A 29 -5.46 -8.06 1.88
CA GLY A 29 -5.09 -9.42 1.59
C GLY A 29 -3.65 -9.49 1.04
N MET A 30 -3.11 -10.71 1.00
CA MET A 30 -1.75 -10.94 0.48
C MET A 30 -1.67 -10.62 -1.01
N HIS A 31 -0.77 -9.69 -1.35
CA HIS A 31 -0.49 -9.25 -2.71
C HIS A 31 1.02 -8.98 -2.88
N THR A 32 1.44 -8.74 -4.11
CA THR A 32 2.84 -8.46 -4.45
C THR A 32 2.93 -7.20 -5.30
N HIS A 33 3.82 -6.29 -4.93
CA HIS A 33 4.22 -5.18 -5.78
C HIS A 33 5.41 -5.59 -6.65
N GLU A 34 5.26 -5.52 -7.97
CA GLU A 34 6.36 -5.77 -8.92
C GLU A 34 7.03 -4.47 -9.39
N ASN A 35 6.33 -3.34 -9.28
CA ASN A 35 6.80 -2.05 -9.75
C ASN A 35 6.72 -0.99 -8.65
N SER A 36 7.66 -0.04 -8.67
CA SER A 36 7.61 1.15 -7.84
C SER A 36 6.40 2.04 -8.17
N TYR A 37 5.91 2.76 -7.17
CA TYR A 37 4.66 3.49 -7.27
C TYR A 37 4.68 4.76 -6.41
N ILE A 38 3.69 5.62 -6.65
CA ILE A 38 3.40 6.78 -5.80
C ILE A 38 2.09 6.50 -5.08
N ILE A 39 2.04 6.80 -3.78
CA ILE A 39 0.78 6.91 -3.06
C ILE A 39 0.47 8.35 -2.70
N GLN A 40 -0.80 8.72 -2.83
CA GLN A 40 -1.37 9.95 -2.30
C GLN A 40 -2.47 9.55 -1.31
N ALA A 41 -2.19 9.71 -0.02
CA ALA A 41 -3.19 9.50 1.02
C ALA A 41 -4.20 10.66 0.99
N LEU A 42 -5.47 10.32 0.75
CA LEU A 42 -6.58 11.25 0.87
C LEU A 42 -7.09 11.25 2.32
N GLU A 43 -7.17 10.06 2.93
CA GLU A 43 -7.50 9.84 4.33
C GLU A 43 -6.45 8.90 4.92
N GLY A 44 -5.67 9.42 5.86
CA GLY A 44 -4.61 8.70 6.55
C GLY A 44 -5.12 7.80 7.66
N ALA A 45 -4.31 6.80 8.02
CA ALA A 45 -4.59 5.87 9.11
C ALA A 45 -3.28 5.24 9.64
N LYS A 46 -3.41 4.54 10.76
CA LYS A 46 -2.37 3.66 11.27
C LYS A 46 -2.47 2.30 10.57
N MET A 47 -1.38 1.87 9.96
CA MET A 47 -1.29 0.67 9.15
C MET A 47 -0.34 -0.35 9.77
N GLU A 48 -0.60 -1.62 9.56
CA GLU A 48 0.31 -2.75 9.83
C GLU A 48 0.53 -3.51 8.53
N ALA A 49 1.78 -3.83 8.20
CA ALA A 49 2.09 -4.74 7.10
C ALA A 49 2.86 -5.96 7.60
N PHE A 50 2.56 -7.13 7.04
CA PHE A 50 3.20 -8.40 7.40
C PHE A 50 3.32 -9.33 6.18
N ASP A 51 4.29 -10.24 6.23
CA ASP A 51 4.56 -11.19 5.14
C ASP A 51 3.62 -12.42 5.17
N GLU A 52 3.83 -13.35 4.23
CA GLU A 52 3.04 -14.58 4.10
C GLU A 52 3.03 -15.48 5.34
N ASN A 53 4.05 -15.39 6.19
CA ASN A 53 4.15 -16.16 7.43
C ASN A 53 3.51 -15.41 8.62
N GLY A 54 3.02 -14.18 8.40
CA GLY A 54 2.57 -13.28 9.46
C GLY A 54 3.72 -12.73 10.30
N GLU A 55 4.95 -12.87 9.81
CA GLU A 55 6.18 -12.35 10.39
C GLU A 55 6.50 -10.97 9.81
N ASN A 56 7.57 -10.33 10.28
CA ASN A 56 8.02 -9.01 9.82
C ASN A 56 6.97 -7.90 9.91
N ARG A 57 6.15 -7.94 10.97
CA ARG A 57 5.14 -6.92 11.28
C ARG A 57 5.78 -5.55 11.46
N SER A 58 5.43 -4.65 10.56
CA SER A 58 5.83 -3.25 10.60
C SER A 58 4.58 -2.39 10.76
N GLU A 59 4.50 -1.65 11.87
CA GLU A 59 3.47 -0.64 12.07
C GLU A 59 3.99 0.73 11.62
N PHE A 60 3.16 1.47 10.90
CA PHE A 60 3.49 2.81 10.43
C PHE A 60 2.24 3.67 10.34
N GLU A 61 2.43 4.99 10.33
CA GLU A 61 1.36 5.96 10.21
C GLU A 61 1.49 6.67 8.86
N ILE A 62 0.40 6.70 8.10
CA ILE A 62 0.30 7.47 6.87
C ILE A 62 -0.59 8.67 7.16
N PRO A 63 -0.05 9.90 7.22
CA PRO A 63 -0.87 11.10 7.46
C PRO A 63 -1.79 11.42 6.27
N SER A 64 -2.98 11.96 6.55
CA SER A 64 -3.85 12.52 5.51
C SER A 64 -3.14 13.61 4.71
N GLY A 65 -3.23 13.54 3.39
CA GLY A 65 -2.56 14.47 2.48
C GLY A 65 -1.09 14.12 2.19
N ALA A 66 -0.53 13.07 2.81
CA ALA A 66 0.84 12.66 2.52
C ALA A 66 0.97 12.07 1.10
N THR A 67 2.12 12.35 0.48
CA THR A 67 2.52 11.77 -0.81
C THR A 67 3.86 11.08 -0.63
N TYR A 68 3.94 9.81 -1.02
CA TYR A 68 5.18 9.05 -0.93
C TYR A 68 5.52 8.41 -2.27
N TRP A 69 6.80 8.44 -2.61
CA TRP A 69 7.38 7.48 -3.55
C TRP A 69 7.67 6.21 -2.77
N VAL A 70 7.20 5.08 -3.30
CA VAL A 70 7.47 3.75 -2.77
C VAL A 70 8.34 3.02 -3.76
N GLU A 71 9.60 2.84 -3.39
CA GLU A 71 10.58 2.13 -4.21
C GLU A 71 10.44 0.62 -3.99
N VAL A 72 10.29 -0.15 -5.06
CA VAL A 72 10.36 -1.61 -5.04
C VAL A 72 11.74 -2.04 -5.53
N ALA A 73 12.50 -2.71 -4.68
CA ALA A 73 13.83 -3.22 -5.02
C ALA A 73 14.14 -4.47 -4.18
N ASP A 74 14.81 -5.45 -4.80
CA ASP A 74 15.30 -6.66 -4.13
C ASP A 74 14.24 -7.44 -3.32
N GLY A 75 12.98 -7.40 -3.75
CA GLY A 75 11.86 -8.07 -3.08
C GLY A 75 11.32 -7.34 -1.84
N GLU A 76 11.71 -6.08 -1.64
CA GLU A 76 11.20 -5.19 -0.59
C GLU A 76 10.57 -3.94 -1.20
N ILE A 77 9.71 -3.30 -0.42
CA ILE A 77 9.27 -1.92 -0.63
C ILE A 77 9.92 -1.00 0.42
N ASP A 78 10.36 0.18 0.02
CA ASP A 78 10.76 1.27 0.93
C ASP A 78 9.69 2.36 0.91
N LEU A 79 8.94 2.45 2.01
CA LEU A 79 7.98 3.50 2.28
C LEU A 79 8.60 4.50 3.25
N ASN A 80 9.28 5.52 2.72
CA ASN A 80 9.86 6.61 3.49
C ASN A 80 10.74 6.12 4.67
N GLY A 81 11.60 5.12 4.40
CA GLY A 81 12.50 4.50 5.37
C GLY A 81 11.91 3.31 6.14
N VAL A 82 10.63 3.00 5.95
CA VAL A 82 9.99 1.77 6.44
C VAL A 82 10.15 0.70 5.36
N ARG A 83 10.88 -0.38 5.67
CA ARG A 83 11.09 -1.49 4.74
C ARG A 83 10.17 -2.65 5.05
N ILE A 84 9.45 -3.12 4.04
CA ILE A 84 8.46 -4.19 4.13
C ILE A 84 8.70 -5.13 2.95
N SER A 85 8.41 -6.43 3.10
CA SER A 85 8.42 -7.36 1.97
C SER A 85 7.53 -6.84 0.82
N ALA A 86 7.98 -6.92 -0.42
CA ALA A 86 7.18 -6.55 -1.59
C ALA A 86 5.94 -7.44 -1.74
N THR A 87 5.99 -8.66 -1.19
CA THR A 87 4.82 -9.52 -0.96
C THR A 87 4.36 -9.37 0.48
N HIS A 88 3.23 -8.72 0.70
CA HIS A 88 2.69 -8.46 2.03
C HIS A 88 1.16 -8.36 2.03
N ASP A 89 0.56 -8.43 3.22
CA ASP A 89 -0.79 -7.94 3.49
C ASP A 89 -0.67 -6.64 4.30
N ALA A 90 -1.43 -5.62 3.93
CA ALA A 90 -1.52 -4.35 4.64
C ALA A 90 -2.90 -4.22 5.29
N LYS A 91 -2.91 -3.98 6.60
CA LYS A 91 -4.11 -3.89 7.41
C LYS A 91 -4.24 -2.50 8.03
N ASN A 92 -5.45 -1.94 7.98
CA ASN A 92 -5.78 -0.76 8.76
C ASN A 92 -6.00 -1.17 10.23
N ILE A 93 -5.09 -0.77 11.11
CA ILE A 93 -5.15 -1.01 12.56
C ILE A 93 -5.54 0.25 13.35
N GLY A 94 -5.82 1.35 12.65
CA GLY A 94 -6.34 2.59 13.22
C GLY A 94 -7.84 2.54 13.51
N ASP A 95 -8.38 3.68 13.92
CA ASP A 95 -9.80 3.91 14.19
C ASP A 95 -10.49 4.78 13.11
N THR A 96 -9.74 5.21 12.09
CA THR A 96 -10.23 5.97 10.93
C THR A 96 -10.12 5.16 9.65
N ARG A 97 -10.96 5.48 8.66
CA ARG A 97 -10.88 4.93 7.31
C ARG A 97 -9.57 5.36 6.64
N TYR A 98 -8.88 4.40 6.01
CA TYR A 98 -7.77 4.66 5.11
C TYR A 98 -8.29 4.82 3.68
N ARG A 99 -7.81 5.84 2.96
CA ARG A 99 -8.09 6.03 1.53
C ARG A 99 -6.91 6.66 0.81
N GLU A 100 -6.47 6.02 -0.27
CA GLU A 100 -5.39 6.53 -1.11
C GLU A 100 -5.67 6.40 -2.60
N ILE A 101 -4.93 7.20 -3.37
CA ILE A 101 -4.70 6.98 -4.80
C ILE A 101 -3.29 6.44 -4.98
N LEU A 102 -3.19 5.27 -5.61
CA LEU A 102 -1.91 4.64 -5.95
C LEU A 102 -1.67 4.78 -7.45
N VAL A 103 -0.49 5.26 -7.83
CA VAL A 103 -0.03 5.38 -9.22
C VAL A 103 1.16 4.46 -9.41
N GLU A 104 0.90 3.29 -9.97
CA GLU A 104 1.91 2.28 -10.27
C GLU A 104 2.56 2.57 -11.64
N ILE A 105 3.89 2.52 -11.69
CA ILE A 105 4.66 2.76 -12.91
C ILE A 105 4.85 1.44 -13.68
N LYS A 106 4.81 1.48 -15.02
CA LYS A 106 5.09 0.34 -15.90
C LYS A 106 6.47 0.37 -16.52
#